data_AF-A0A2V5ZIE3-F1
#
_entry.id   AF-A0A2V5ZIE3-F1
#
_cell.length_a   1.000
_cell.length_b   1.000
_cell.length_c   1.000
_cell.angle_alpha   90.00
_cell.angle_beta   90.00
_cell.angle_gamma   90.00
#
_symmetry.space_group_name_H-M   'P 1'
#
loop_
_entity.id
_entity.type
_entity.pdbx_description
1 polymer ?
#
loop_
_entity_poly.entity_id
_entity_poly.type
_entity_poly.pdbx_seq_one_letter_code
_entity_poly.pdbx_strand_id
1 'polypeptide(L)'
;NIRPVAADDGATRRRFVPRQRGRIVAPFDAELFGHWWFEGPIFLEAFIRYAVTHGDFQLTTPSEYLAAHPTQQIVEPAASTWGENGHLAVWLDSSNAWIYPQLSPAALRMWEVAGRYAADGSKRTDTCNRVPKQLACELLLAQSSDWAFLMKTRTAREYATQRTIDHLARFNRLHDQFVTNNLDEEFLRDCERRDNIFPNVNWRYYA
;
A
#
# COMPACT_ATOMS: atom_id res chain seq x y z
N ASN A 1 30.77 54.82 -38.08
CA ASN A 1 30.30 53.87 -39.10
C ASN A 1 30.28 52.47 -38.50
N ILE A 2 29.15 52.06 -37.90
CA ILE A 2 28.17 51.08 -38.45
C ILE A 2 28.80 49.67 -38.45
N ARG A 3 28.43 48.66 -37.64
CA ARG A 3 27.23 48.33 -36.83
C ARG A 3 27.61 47.38 -35.67
N PRO A 4 26.87 47.37 -34.55
CA PRO A 4 26.94 46.31 -33.54
C PRO A 4 26.22 45.03 -34.03
N VAL A 5 26.73 43.88 -33.58
CA VAL A 5 26.12 42.56 -33.75
C VAL A 5 24.71 42.59 -33.15
N ALA A 6 23.72 42.14 -33.91
CA ALA A 6 22.35 42.04 -33.47
C ALA A 6 22.28 41.10 -32.24
N ALA A 7 21.91 41.67 -31.09
CA ALA A 7 21.34 40.89 -30.01
C ALA A 7 20.00 40.37 -30.52
N ASP A 8 19.89 39.06 -30.61
CA ASP A 8 18.64 38.36 -30.82
C ASP A 8 17.77 38.63 -29.59
N ASP A 9 16.94 39.69 -29.67
CA ASP A 9 15.86 39.95 -28.74
C ASP A 9 14.77 38.89 -28.97
N GLY A 10 15.12 37.65 -28.63
CA GLY A 10 14.21 36.56 -28.40
C GLY A 10 13.40 36.90 -27.16
N ALA A 11 12.42 37.79 -27.34
CA ALA A 11 11.37 38.10 -26.39
C ALA A 11 10.69 36.78 -26.02
N THR A 12 11.28 36.11 -25.02
CA THR A 12 10.71 34.94 -24.41
C THR A 12 9.45 35.48 -23.77
N ARG A 13 8.31 35.28 -24.43
CA ARG A 13 7.00 35.49 -23.83
C ARG A 13 7.05 34.72 -22.51
N ARG A 14 7.31 35.41 -21.40
CA ARG A 14 7.03 34.91 -20.07
C ARG A 14 5.55 34.60 -20.12
N ARG A 15 5.21 33.34 -20.38
CA ARG A 15 3.83 32.87 -20.25
C ARG A 15 3.42 33.33 -18.86
N PHE A 16 2.45 34.23 -18.84
CA PHE A 16 1.78 34.62 -17.62
C PHE A 16 1.17 33.32 -17.09
N VAL A 17 1.86 32.65 -16.18
CA VAL A 17 1.27 31.55 -15.42
C VAL A 17 0.25 32.25 -14.54
N PRO A 18 -1.06 32.03 -14.76
CA PRO A 18 -2.06 32.60 -13.87
C PRO A 18 -1.67 32.23 -12.45
N ARG A 19 -1.76 33.17 -11.50
CA ARG A 19 -1.52 32.90 -10.09
C ARG A 19 -2.37 31.69 -9.70
N GLN A 20 -1.75 30.52 -9.62
CA GLN A 20 -2.46 29.30 -9.23
C GLN A 20 -2.87 29.48 -7.77
N ARG A 21 -4.14 29.17 -7.48
CA ARG A 21 -4.61 29.13 -6.10
C ARG A 21 -3.75 28.12 -5.32
N GLY A 22 -3.35 28.51 -4.11
CA GLY A 22 -2.62 27.61 -3.22
C GLY A 22 -3.43 26.35 -2.95
N ARG A 23 -2.73 25.23 -2.75
CA ARG A 23 -3.33 23.92 -2.49
C ARG A 23 -2.78 23.39 -1.19
N ILE A 24 -3.66 22.89 -0.35
CA ILE A 24 -3.31 22.29 0.94
C ILE A 24 -3.84 20.86 0.92
N VAL A 25 -2.94 19.91 1.10
CA VAL A 25 -3.27 18.50 1.35
C VAL A 25 -2.92 18.26 2.81
N ALA A 26 -3.90 17.91 3.62
CA ALA A 26 -3.73 17.63 5.05
C ALA A 26 -4.20 16.18 5.33
N PRO A 27 -3.29 15.19 5.24
CA PRO A 27 -3.61 13.80 5.55
C PRO A 27 -3.63 13.58 7.07
N PHE A 28 -4.57 12.75 7.53
CA PHE A 28 -4.70 12.35 8.92
C PHE A 28 -5.15 10.89 8.98
N ASP A 29 -4.76 10.18 10.04
CA ASP A 29 -5.35 8.88 10.35
C ASP A 29 -6.83 9.04 10.69
N ALA A 30 -7.69 8.18 10.13
CA ALA A 30 -9.13 8.30 10.29
C ALA A 30 -9.56 8.18 11.76
N GLU A 31 -8.87 7.33 12.53
CA GLU A 31 -9.12 7.15 13.96
C GLU A 31 -8.79 8.38 14.80
N LEU A 32 -8.06 9.37 14.27
CA LEU A 32 -7.90 10.66 14.96
C LEU A 32 -9.27 11.27 15.26
N PHE A 33 -10.20 11.23 14.32
CA PHE A 33 -11.50 11.88 14.45
C PHE A 33 -12.55 10.92 15.00
N GLY A 34 -12.71 10.92 16.32
CA GLY A 34 -13.76 10.21 17.06
C GLY A 34 -13.24 9.13 18.00
N HIS A 35 -12.08 8.53 17.71
CA HIS A 35 -11.44 7.57 18.60
C HIS A 35 -10.42 8.26 19.52
N TRP A 36 -9.42 8.94 18.94
CA TRP A 36 -8.41 9.67 19.73
C TRP A 36 -8.88 11.07 20.13
N TRP A 37 -9.60 11.76 19.24
CA TRP A 37 -10.22 13.04 19.53
C TRP A 37 -11.74 12.93 19.35
N PHE A 38 -12.45 12.89 20.48
CA PHE A 38 -13.88 12.61 20.53
C PHE A 38 -14.72 13.59 19.69
N GLU A 39 -14.41 14.89 19.75
CA GLU A 39 -15.13 15.93 19.00
C GLU A 39 -14.69 16.04 17.54
N GLY A 40 -13.71 15.25 17.10
CA GLY A 40 -13.14 15.30 15.76
C GLY A 40 -14.18 15.24 14.62
N PRO A 41 -15.19 14.36 14.66
CA PRO A 41 -16.24 14.33 13.63
C PRO A 41 -17.08 15.61 13.60
N ILE A 42 -17.39 16.19 14.77
CA ILE A 42 -18.14 17.46 14.89
C ILE A 42 -17.30 18.60 14.31
N PHE A 43 -15.99 18.61 14.58
CA PHE A 43 -15.07 19.57 14.00
C PHE A 43 -15.02 19.46 12.46
N LEU A 44 -14.89 18.26 11.91
CA LEU A 44 -14.88 18.06 10.46
C LEU A 44 -16.19 18.52 9.81
N GLU A 45 -17.33 18.22 10.43
CA GLU A 45 -18.63 18.71 9.96
C GLU A 45 -18.66 20.25 9.94
N ALA A 46 -18.29 20.89 11.05
CA ALA A 46 -18.26 22.35 11.16
C ALA A 46 -17.31 22.98 10.15
N PHE A 47 -16.12 22.40 9.94
CA PHE A 47 -15.13 22.84 8.97
C PHE A 47 -15.66 22.78 7.53
N ILE A 48 -16.31 21.67 7.16
CA ILE A 48 -16.90 21.50 5.82
C ILE A 48 -18.06 22.49 5.61
N ARG A 49 -18.94 22.65 6.61
CA ARG A 49 -20.04 23.64 6.55
C ARG A 49 -19.49 25.06 6.42
N TYR A 50 -18.45 25.41 7.17
CA TYR A 50 -17.79 26.71 7.07
C TYR A 50 -17.26 26.95 5.65
N ALA A 51 -16.54 25.98 5.07
CA ALA A 51 -15.99 26.07 3.72
C ALA A 51 -17.06 26.38 2.67
N VAL A 52 -18.21 25.69 2.73
CA VAL A 52 -19.32 25.86 1.78
C VAL A 52 -20.05 27.20 1.99
N THR A 53 -20.17 27.67 3.23
CA THR A 53 -20.94 28.89 3.56
C THR A 53 -20.18 30.17 3.31
N HIS A 54 -18.89 30.22 3.61
CA HIS A 54 -18.09 31.45 3.52
C HIS A 54 -17.35 31.58 2.20
N GLY A 55 -16.99 30.47 1.56
CA GLY A 55 -16.30 30.48 0.27
C GLY A 55 -14.84 30.96 0.30
N ASP A 56 -14.26 31.11 1.50
CA ASP A 56 -12.85 31.51 1.71
C ASP A 56 -11.87 30.51 1.07
N PHE A 57 -12.25 29.23 1.06
CA PHE A 57 -11.51 28.14 0.43
C PHE A 57 -12.47 27.11 -0.15
N GLN A 58 -11.97 26.26 -1.04
CA GLN A 58 -12.75 25.23 -1.72
C GLN A 58 -12.21 23.84 -1.37
N LEU A 59 -13.11 22.95 -1.00
CA LEU A 59 -12.82 21.54 -0.85
C LEU A 59 -12.98 20.84 -2.19
N THR A 60 -12.11 19.89 -2.47
CA THR A 60 -12.14 19.06 -3.68
C THR A 60 -11.49 17.72 -3.39
N THR A 61 -11.81 16.72 -4.19
CA THR A 61 -11.09 15.45 -4.17
C THR A 61 -9.82 15.53 -5.03
N PRO A 62 -8.79 14.69 -4.78
CA PRO A 62 -7.61 14.61 -5.64
C PRO A 62 -7.96 14.34 -7.11
N SER A 63 -8.95 13.48 -7.37
CA SER A 63 -9.37 13.11 -8.73
C SER A 63 -10.01 14.28 -9.48
N GLU A 64 -10.93 15.01 -8.85
CA GLU A 64 -11.54 16.22 -9.44
C GLU A 64 -10.50 17.29 -9.71
N TYR A 65 -9.58 17.50 -8.76
CA TYR A 65 -8.50 18.46 -8.91
C TYR A 65 -7.62 18.14 -10.14
N LEU A 66 -7.18 16.89 -10.28
CA LEU A 66 -6.34 16.44 -11.40
C LEU A 66 -7.08 16.53 -12.74
N ALA A 67 -8.38 16.23 -12.78
CA ALA A 67 -9.20 16.38 -13.98
C ALA A 67 -9.32 17.85 -14.42
N ALA A 68 -9.49 18.78 -13.47
CA ALA A 68 -9.56 20.21 -13.74
C ALA A 68 -8.20 20.85 -14.07
N HIS A 69 -7.09 20.21 -13.68
CA HIS A 69 -5.73 20.73 -13.84
C HIS A 69 -4.83 19.69 -14.51
N PRO A 70 -4.92 19.52 -15.85
CA PRO A 70 -4.19 18.45 -16.55
C PRO A 70 -2.68 18.70 -16.64
N THR A 71 -2.21 19.93 -16.36
CA THR A 71 -0.78 20.27 -16.37
C THR A 71 -0.25 20.33 -14.94
N GLN A 72 0.65 19.40 -14.60
CA GLN A 72 1.35 19.37 -13.32
C GLN A 72 2.86 19.51 -13.54
N GLN A 73 3.58 19.98 -12.52
CA GLN A 73 5.03 19.92 -12.52
C GLN A 73 5.48 18.47 -12.43
N ILE A 74 6.46 18.09 -13.25
CA ILE A 74 7.12 16.79 -13.15
C ILE A 74 8.24 16.91 -12.11
N VAL A 75 8.22 16.01 -11.14
CA VAL A 75 9.24 15.90 -10.09
C VAL A 75 9.58 14.42 -9.88
N GLU A 76 10.80 14.16 -9.42
CA GLU A 76 11.23 12.84 -8.98
C GLU A 76 11.28 12.82 -7.44
N PRO A 77 10.33 12.16 -6.77
CA PRO A 77 10.34 12.09 -5.31
C PRO A 77 11.53 11.27 -4.81
N ALA A 78 12.19 11.76 -3.76
CA ALA A 78 13.18 10.95 -3.03
C ALA A 78 12.48 9.84 -2.23
N ALA A 79 13.19 8.73 -2.01
CA ALA A 79 12.73 7.66 -1.14
C ALA A 79 12.45 8.20 0.26
N SER A 80 11.19 8.16 0.66
CA SER A 80 10.71 8.74 1.91
C SER A 80 9.46 8.04 2.40
N THR A 81 9.13 8.25 3.66
CA THR A 81 7.84 7.85 4.25
C THR A 81 7.26 9.02 5.02
N TRP A 82 6.00 8.91 5.44
CA TRP A 82 5.40 9.81 6.43
C TRP A 82 5.62 9.36 7.89
N GLY A 83 6.47 8.35 8.10
CA GLY A 83 6.80 7.83 9.42
C GLY A 83 7.89 8.65 10.13
N GLU A 84 8.45 8.08 11.19
CA GLU A 84 9.50 8.71 11.98
C GLU A 84 10.68 9.17 11.11
N ASN A 85 11.07 10.44 11.25
CA ASN A 85 12.15 11.10 10.51
C ASN A 85 12.03 11.06 8.97
N GLY A 86 10.86 10.72 8.42
CA GLY A 86 10.63 10.70 6.98
C GLY A 86 11.33 9.55 6.24
N HIS A 87 11.81 8.54 6.96
CA HIS A 87 12.62 7.44 6.41
C HIS A 87 11.98 6.06 6.68
N LEU A 88 12.66 5.00 6.26
CA LEU A 88 12.19 3.62 6.43
C LEU A 88 12.52 3.02 7.80
N ALA A 89 13.12 3.79 8.71
CA ALA A 89 13.65 3.31 9.99
C ALA A 89 12.60 2.67 10.92
N VAL A 90 11.32 2.96 10.72
CA VAL A 90 10.24 2.30 11.47
C VAL A 90 10.11 0.82 11.07
N TRP A 91 10.27 0.52 9.78
CA TRP A 91 10.10 -0.82 9.22
C TRP A 91 11.44 -1.55 9.03
N LEU A 92 12.56 -0.84 8.91
CA LEU A 92 13.91 -1.41 8.78
C LEU A 92 14.72 -1.22 10.05
N ASP A 93 14.27 -1.82 11.15
CA ASP A 93 14.86 -1.71 12.48
C ASP A 93 15.35 -3.07 13.00
N SER A 94 16.28 -3.08 13.94
CA SER A 94 16.76 -4.33 14.55
C SER A 94 15.65 -5.15 15.22
N SER A 95 14.58 -4.50 15.71
CA SER A 95 13.42 -5.16 16.34
C SER A 95 12.55 -5.97 15.37
N ASN A 96 12.55 -5.64 14.08
CA ASN A 96 11.72 -6.27 13.05
C ASN A 96 12.53 -6.85 11.88
N ALA A 97 13.83 -6.62 11.80
CA ALA A 97 14.70 -7.09 10.71
C ALA A 97 14.61 -8.61 10.44
N TRP A 98 14.29 -9.40 11.46
CA TRP A 98 14.16 -10.86 11.36
C TRP A 98 13.02 -11.32 10.43
N ILE A 99 12.01 -10.47 10.17
CA ILE A 99 10.86 -10.83 9.31
C ILE A 99 11.26 -10.95 7.84
N TYR A 100 12.17 -10.09 7.36
CA TYR A 100 12.48 -9.97 5.93
C TYR A 100 13.17 -11.21 5.35
N PRO A 101 14.15 -11.84 6.03
CA PRO A 101 14.69 -13.13 5.60
C PRO A 101 13.67 -14.27 5.51
N GLN A 102 12.49 -14.13 6.13
CA GLN A 102 11.39 -15.11 6.02
C GLN A 102 10.38 -14.73 4.93
N LEU A 103 10.06 -13.44 4.81
CA LEU A 103 9.11 -12.93 3.82
C LEU A 103 9.65 -13.03 2.38
N SER A 104 10.94 -12.75 2.17
CA SER A 104 11.51 -12.77 0.81
C SER A 104 11.47 -14.17 0.17
N PRO A 105 11.89 -15.27 0.84
CA PRO A 105 11.72 -16.61 0.30
C PRO A 105 10.26 -17.02 0.11
N ALA A 106 9.35 -16.62 1.01
CA ALA A 106 7.93 -16.90 0.87
C ALA A 106 7.34 -16.22 -0.39
N ALA A 107 7.70 -14.97 -0.63
CA ALA A 107 7.29 -14.24 -1.85
C ALA A 107 7.83 -14.91 -3.12
N LEU A 108 9.10 -15.36 -3.11
CA LEU A 108 9.68 -16.07 -4.25
C LEU A 108 8.95 -17.40 -4.51
N ARG A 109 8.65 -18.19 -3.47
CA ARG A 109 7.87 -19.43 -3.58
C ARG A 109 6.47 -19.17 -4.16
N MET A 110 5.82 -18.08 -3.76
CA MET A 110 4.52 -17.70 -4.30
C MET A 110 4.61 -17.35 -5.80
N TRP A 111 5.65 -16.61 -6.20
CA TRP A 111 5.94 -16.32 -7.60
C TRP A 111 6.17 -17.60 -8.42
N GLU A 112 6.98 -18.54 -7.91
CA GLU A 112 7.23 -19.82 -8.58
C GLU A 112 5.96 -20.67 -8.73
N VAL A 113 5.13 -20.74 -7.68
CA VAL A 113 3.84 -21.43 -7.72
C VAL A 113 2.94 -20.78 -8.77
N ALA A 114 2.79 -19.45 -8.75
CA ALA A 114 1.94 -18.75 -9.69
C ALA A 114 2.40 -18.94 -11.15
N GLY A 115 3.70 -18.79 -11.42
CA GLY A 115 4.27 -18.95 -12.76
C GLY A 115 4.09 -20.36 -13.32
N ARG A 116 4.38 -21.40 -12.53
CA ARG A 116 4.19 -22.80 -12.95
C ARG A 116 2.73 -23.09 -13.26
N TYR A 117 1.82 -22.64 -12.40
CA TYR A 117 0.39 -22.90 -12.55
C TYR A 117 -0.26 -22.08 -13.67
N ALA A 118 0.26 -20.89 -13.98
CA ALA A 118 -0.16 -20.13 -15.14
C ALA A 118 0.27 -20.79 -16.45
N ALA A 119 1.49 -21.34 -16.50
CA ALA A 119 2.05 -22.01 -17.68
C ALA A 119 1.36 -23.34 -18.02
N ASP A 120 0.89 -24.07 -17.00
CA ASP A 120 0.28 -25.40 -17.18
C ASP A 120 -1.06 -25.40 -17.97
N GLY A 121 -1.60 -24.23 -18.34
CA GLY A 121 -2.63 -24.04 -19.38
C GLY A 121 -3.98 -24.75 -19.18
N SER A 122 -4.09 -25.62 -18.18
CA SER A 122 -5.26 -26.44 -17.93
C SER A 122 -6.29 -25.61 -17.18
N LYS A 123 -7.51 -25.59 -17.73
CA LYS A 123 -8.74 -25.17 -17.06
C LYS A 123 -8.98 -26.07 -15.84
N ARG A 124 -8.12 -25.96 -14.82
CA ARG A 124 -8.23 -26.72 -13.60
C ARG A 124 -9.39 -26.16 -12.81
N THR A 125 -10.17 -27.09 -12.26
CA THR A 125 -11.42 -26.89 -11.52
C THR A 125 -11.29 -25.82 -10.43
N ASP A 126 -12.41 -25.26 -9.96
CA ASP A 126 -12.43 -24.30 -8.84
C ASP A 126 -11.63 -24.79 -7.62
N THR A 127 -11.61 -26.10 -7.39
CA THR A 127 -10.84 -26.75 -6.33
C THR A 127 -9.34 -26.51 -6.44
N CYS A 128 -8.78 -26.45 -7.67
CA CYS A 128 -7.34 -26.30 -7.88
C CYS A 128 -6.85 -24.86 -7.63
N ASN A 129 -7.76 -23.88 -7.61
CA ASN A 129 -7.43 -22.49 -7.28
C ASN A 129 -7.42 -22.22 -5.77
N ARG A 130 -7.96 -23.12 -4.94
CA ARG A 130 -8.10 -22.90 -3.49
C ARG A 130 -6.75 -22.69 -2.81
N VAL A 131 -5.79 -23.58 -3.08
CA VAL A 131 -4.47 -23.51 -2.43
C VAL A 131 -3.68 -22.26 -2.87
N PRO A 132 -3.51 -21.94 -4.18
CA PRO A 132 -2.83 -20.70 -4.56
C PRO A 132 -3.52 -19.43 -4.04
N LYS A 133 -4.86 -19.42 -3.93
CA LYS A 133 -5.59 -18.31 -3.29
C LYS A 133 -5.25 -18.19 -1.81
N GLN A 134 -5.28 -19.30 -1.07
CA GLN A 134 -4.95 -19.28 0.36
C GLN A 134 -3.47 -18.91 0.59
N LEU A 135 -2.55 -19.41 -0.24
CA LEU A 135 -1.13 -19.01 -0.20
C LEU A 135 -0.96 -17.50 -0.40
N ALA A 136 -1.65 -16.92 -1.39
CA ALA A 136 -1.63 -15.48 -1.60
C ALA A 136 -2.19 -14.72 -0.38
N CYS A 137 -3.27 -15.22 0.22
CA CYS A 137 -3.85 -14.63 1.43
C CYS A 137 -2.87 -14.63 2.61
N GLU A 138 -2.29 -15.80 2.94
CA GLU A 138 -1.32 -15.92 4.04
C GLU A 138 -0.08 -15.04 3.80
N LEU A 139 0.41 -14.96 2.56
CA LEU A 139 1.55 -14.11 2.22
C LEU A 139 1.21 -12.62 2.40
N LEU A 140 0.06 -12.17 1.88
CA LEU A 140 -0.39 -10.78 2.04
C LEU A 140 -0.57 -10.41 3.51
N LEU A 141 -1.16 -11.31 4.29
CA LEU A 141 -1.32 -11.11 5.73
C LEU A 141 0.04 -11.07 6.44
N ALA A 142 0.99 -11.94 6.10
CA ALA A 142 2.35 -11.91 6.65
C ALA A 142 3.11 -10.62 6.27
N GLN A 143 2.81 -10.02 5.12
CA GLN A 143 3.46 -8.82 4.59
C GLN A 143 2.89 -7.50 5.12
N SER A 144 1.87 -7.52 5.99
CA SER A 144 1.34 -6.27 6.55
C SER A 144 2.45 -5.47 7.25
N SER A 145 2.56 -4.19 6.90
CA SER A 145 3.52 -3.26 7.49
C SER A 145 3.19 -2.95 8.95
N ASP A 146 1.95 -3.19 9.39
CA ASP A 146 1.49 -3.07 10.76
C ASP A 146 2.34 -3.94 11.71
N TRP A 147 2.76 -5.13 11.28
CA TRP A 147 3.53 -6.02 12.14
C TRP A 147 4.87 -5.40 12.53
N ALA A 148 5.61 -4.87 11.55
CA ALA A 148 6.89 -4.22 11.81
C ALA A 148 6.70 -2.93 12.62
N PHE A 149 5.61 -2.19 12.38
CA PHE A 149 5.23 -0.98 13.12
C PHE A 149 4.94 -1.28 14.60
N LEU A 150 4.11 -2.28 14.89
CA LEU A 150 3.76 -2.69 16.26
C LEU A 150 4.97 -3.24 17.02
N MET A 151 5.89 -3.92 16.32
CA MET A 151 7.17 -4.35 16.91
C MET A 151 8.06 -3.16 17.28
N LYS A 152 8.19 -2.16 16.38
CA LYS A 152 9.01 -0.96 16.59
C LYS A 152 8.47 -0.06 17.69
N THR A 153 7.17 0.20 17.68
CA THR A 153 6.49 1.08 18.65
C THR A 153 6.22 0.41 20.00
N ARG A 154 6.41 -0.92 20.08
CA ARG A 154 6.18 -1.75 21.29
C ARG A 154 4.75 -1.69 21.85
N THR A 155 3.80 -1.33 21.01
CA THR A 155 2.38 -1.27 21.38
C THR A 155 1.75 -2.65 21.48
N ALA A 156 2.14 -3.59 20.62
CA ALA A 156 1.67 -4.98 20.63
C ALA A 156 2.71 -5.94 20.03
N ARG A 157 3.95 -5.90 20.55
CA ARG A 157 5.11 -6.60 19.96
C ARG A 157 4.92 -8.11 19.87
N GLU A 158 4.52 -8.75 20.97
CA GLU A 158 4.36 -10.21 21.06
C GLU A 158 3.27 -10.67 20.11
N TYR A 159 2.16 -9.93 20.06
CA TYR A 159 1.06 -10.18 19.14
C TYR A 159 1.51 -10.08 17.68
N ALA A 160 2.16 -8.98 17.29
CA ALA A 160 2.66 -8.80 15.93
C ALA A 160 3.67 -9.90 15.54
N THR A 161 4.57 -10.27 16.46
CA THR A 161 5.54 -11.35 16.27
C THR A 161 4.84 -12.67 16.00
N GLN A 162 3.87 -13.02 16.83
CA GLN A 162 3.11 -14.25 16.67
C GLN A 162 2.31 -14.26 15.36
N ARG A 163 1.67 -13.14 14.99
CA ARG A 163 0.91 -13.02 13.73
C ARG A 163 1.78 -13.26 12.51
N THR A 164 2.96 -12.64 12.45
CA THR A 164 3.90 -12.84 11.34
C THR A 164 4.36 -14.30 11.26
N ILE A 165 4.73 -14.91 12.40
CA ILE A 165 5.15 -16.32 12.47
C ILE A 165 4.02 -17.25 12.00
N ASP A 166 2.80 -17.02 12.49
CA ASP A 166 1.63 -17.85 12.22
C ASP A 166 1.25 -17.87 10.73
N HIS A 167 1.19 -16.69 10.10
CA HIS A 167 0.90 -16.58 8.67
C HIS A 167 2.00 -17.22 7.81
N LEU A 168 3.27 -17.01 8.16
CA LEU A 168 4.40 -17.67 7.49
C LEU A 168 4.39 -19.19 7.67
N ALA A 169 4.06 -19.68 8.86
CA ALA A 169 3.99 -21.11 9.14
C ALA A 169 2.86 -21.77 8.34
N ARG A 170 1.68 -21.13 8.27
CA ARG A 170 0.57 -21.57 7.42
C ARG A 170 0.94 -21.56 5.95
N PHE A 171 1.52 -20.46 5.47
CA PHE A 171 2.01 -20.34 4.10
C PHE A 171 2.97 -21.49 3.74
N ASN A 172 4.01 -21.70 4.56
CA ASN A 172 5.02 -22.72 4.30
C ASN A 172 4.43 -24.13 4.33
N ARG A 173 3.56 -24.44 5.31
CA ARG A 173 2.91 -25.76 5.37
C ARG A 173 2.01 -26.01 4.17
N LEU A 174 1.17 -25.04 3.79
CA LEU A 174 0.31 -25.16 2.60
C LEU A 174 1.14 -25.31 1.33
N HIS A 175 2.23 -24.54 1.21
CA HIS A 175 3.13 -24.60 0.07
C HIS A 175 3.75 -26.00 -0.04
N ASP A 176 4.31 -26.53 1.04
CA ASP A 176 4.99 -27.82 1.04
C ASP A 176 4.02 -28.97 0.73
N GLN A 177 2.82 -28.93 1.30
CA GLN A 177 1.74 -29.87 0.99
C GLN A 177 1.32 -29.79 -0.48
N PHE A 178 1.29 -28.59 -1.04
CA PHE A 178 0.88 -28.36 -2.42
C PHE A 178 1.91 -28.87 -3.43
N VAL A 179 3.20 -28.54 -3.24
CA VAL A 179 4.26 -28.97 -4.14
C VAL A 179 4.54 -30.46 -4.08
N THR A 180 4.28 -31.11 -2.93
CA THR A 180 4.38 -32.57 -2.78
C THR A 180 3.10 -33.32 -3.15
N ASN A 181 2.04 -32.60 -3.56
CA ASN A 181 0.73 -33.17 -3.87
C ASN A 181 0.14 -34.03 -2.73
N ASN A 182 0.41 -33.64 -1.48
CA ASN A 182 -0.06 -34.29 -0.25
C ASN A 182 -0.85 -33.28 0.59
N LEU A 183 -1.97 -32.82 0.02
CA LEU A 183 -2.80 -31.77 0.62
C LEU A 183 -3.62 -32.30 1.80
N ASP A 184 -3.47 -31.65 2.94
CA ASP A 184 -4.35 -31.81 4.09
C ASP A 184 -5.57 -30.89 3.92
N GLU A 185 -6.65 -31.45 3.41
CA GLU A 185 -7.89 -30.71 3.15
C GLU A 185 -8.54 -30.14 4.41
N GLU A 186 -8.33 -30.75 5.58
CA GLU A 186 -8.84 -30.20 6.84
C GLU A 186 -8.06 -28.96 7.25
N PHE A 187 -6.73 -29.02 7.14
CA PHE A 187 -5.88 -27.86 7.40
C PHE A 187 -6.14 -26.70 6.45
N LEU A 188 -6.31 -26.97 5.15
CA LEU A 188 -6.69 -25.94 4.17
C LEU A 188 -8.02 -25.27 4.55
N ARG A 189 -9.05 -26.05 4.90
CA ARG A 189 -10.35 -25.52 5.31
C ARG A 189 -10.25 -24.67 6.58
N ASP A 190 -9.43 -25.05 7.55
CA ASP A 190 -9.23 -24.22 8.74
C ASP A 190 -8.55 -22.88 8.41
N CYS A 191 -7.56 -22.89 7.52
CA CYS A 191 -6.93 -21.66 7.04
C CYS A 191 -7.94 -20.78 6.29
N GLU A 192 -8.70 -21.34 5.34
CA GLU A 192 -9.74 -20.62 4.59
C GLU A 192 -10.87 -20.08 5.48
N ARG A 193 -11.15 -20.73 6.62
CA ARG A 193 -12.14 -20.26 7.59
C ARG A 193 -11.60 -19.11 8.43
N ARG A 194 -10.32 -19.19 8.82
CA ARG A 194 -9.66 -18.25 9.72
C ARG A 194 -9.22 -16.97 9.02
N ASP A 195 -8.61 -17.11 7.85
CA ASP A 195 -7.91 -16.07 7.11
C ASP A 195 -8.62 -15.86 5.75
N ASN A 196 -9.85 -15.31 5.81
CA ASN A 196 -10.80 -15.25 4.69
C ASN A 196 -11.07 -13.84 4.14
N ILE A 197 -10.22 -12.87 4.48
CA ILE A 197 -10.43 -11.44 4.21
C ILE A 197 -10.43 -11.11 2.70
N PHE A 198 -9.80 -11.95 1.86
CA PHE A 198 -9.73 -11.76 0.41
C PHE A 198 -10.35 -12.93 -0.37
N PRO A 199 -11.68 -13.09 -0.37
CA PRO A 199 -12.35 -14.24 -1.02
C PRO A 199 -12.09 -14.32 -2.54
N ASN A 200 -11.82 -13.16 -3.15
CA ASN A 200 -11.57 -13.01 -4.58
C ASN A 200 -10.11 -12.70 -4.91
N VAL A 201 -9.17 -13.02 -4.01
CA VAL A 201 -7.73 -12.80 -4.28
C VAL A 201 -7.35 -13.49 -5.60
N ASN A 202 -6.75 -12.72 -6.50
CA ASN A 202 -6.29 -13.23 -7.77
C ASN A 202 -4.79 -13.53 -7.67
N TRP A 203 -4.48 -14.78 -7.34
CA TRP A 203 -3.10 -15.26 -7.23
C TRP A 203 -2.29 -15.13 -8.54
N ARG A 204 -2.96 -14.95 -9.69
CA ARG A 204 -2.28 -14.80 -10.99
C ARG A 204 -1.47 -13.50 -11.12
N TYR A 205 -1.66 -12.52 -10.24
CA TYR A 205 -0.80 -11.33 -10.22
C TYR A 205 0.63 -11.61 -9.78
N TYR A 206 0.88 -12.80 -9.21
CA TYR A 206 2.22 -13.28 -8.90
C TYR A 206 2.90 -14.02 -10.07
N ALA A 207 2.22 -14.22 -11.21
CA ALA A 207 2.76 -14.94 -12.38
C ALA A 207 3.34 -14.00 -13.43
#